data_AF-A0A415MCA1-F1
#
_entry.id   AF-A0A415MCA1-F1
#
_cell.length_a   1.000
_cell.length_b   1.000
_cell.length_c   1.000
_cell.angle_alpha   90.00
_cell.angle_beta   90.00
_cell.angle_gamma   90.00
#
_symmetry.space_group_name_H-M   'P 1'
#
loop_
_entity.id
_entity.type
_entity.pdbx_description
1 polymer ?
#
loop_
_entity_poly.entity_id
_entity_poly.type
_entity_poly.pdbx_seq_one_letter_code
_entity_poly.pdbx_strand_id
1 'polypeptide(L)'
;MEVIIIKSTKDDIQFSTGYLMLDLDYDTSDIVERLKELTLAEYSETLIDKDDSNPPLLFVFGKSIDNKLVYIKLKIKGNTSKKILCLSFHYARHNMNFPYK
;
A
#
# COMPACT_ATOMS: atom_id res chain seq x y z
N MET A 1 18.51 -1.30 28.24
CA MET A 1 17.95 -1.38 26.87
C MET A 1 17.19 -0.09 26.65
N GLU A 2 17.74 0.79 25.82
CA GLU A 2 17.10 2.06 25.50
C GLU A 2 16.18 1.82 24.30
N VAL A 3 14.88 1.99 24.49
CA VAL A 3 13.89 1.89 23.43
C VAL A 3 13.66 3.30 22.90
N ILE A 4 14.22 3.59 21.73
CA ILE A 4 13.96 4.83 21.01
C ILE A 4 12.64 4.65 20.26
N ILE A 5 11.58 5.28 20.75
CA ILE A 5 10.29 5.34 20.05
C ILE A 5 10.33 6.55 19.12
N ILE A 6 10.52 6.32 17.83
CA ILE A 6 10.34 7.36 16.81
C ILE A 6 8.83 7.59 16.66
N LYS A 7 8.32 8.71 17.18
CA LYS A 7 6.95 9.15 16.91
C LYS A 7 6.88 9.73 15.50
N SER A 8 6.04 9.15 14.65
CA SER A 8 5.63 9.75 13.38
C SER A 8 5.03 11.14 13.65
N THR A 9 5.43 12.14 12.86
CA THR A 9 4.94 13.51 13.00
C THR A 9 3.47 13.61 12.56
N LYS A 10 2.74 14.62 13.05
CA LYS A 10 1.32 14.83 12.72
C LYS A 10 1.03 14.83 11.20
N ASP A 11 1.99 15.30 10.40
CA ASP A 11 1.87 15.40 8.93
C ASP A 11 1.89 14.04 8.21
N ASP A 12 2.44 13.00 8.82
CA ASP A 12 2.51 11.66 8.22
C ASP A 12 1.30 10.79 8.59
N ILE A 13 0.57 11.11 9.67
CA ILE A 13 -0.57 10.31 10.13
C ILE A 13 -1.64 10.21 9.03
N GLN A 14 -1.90 11.29 8.31
CA GLN A 14 -2.89 11.32 7.22
C GLN A 14 -2.53 10.40 6.03
N PHE A 15 -1.27 9.97 5.95
CA PHE A 15 -0.76 9.01 4.96
C PHE A 15 -0.50 7.63 5.58
N SER A 16 -1.14 7.31 6.71
CA SER A 16 -1.11 5.98 7.31
C SER A 16 -2.33 5.16 6.88
N THR A 17 -2.18 3.84 6.84
CA THR A 17 -3.31 2.94 6.60
C THR A 17 -4.41 3.11 7.65
N GLY A 18 -4.03 3.28 8.92
CA GLY A 18 -4.99 3.47 10.00
C GLY A 18 -5.84 4.73 9.85
N TYR A 19 -5.24 5.84 9.38
CA TYR A 19 -6.01 7.06 9.13
C TYR A 19 -7.02 6.88 7.99
N LEU A 20 -6.59 6.30 6.86
CA LEU A 20 -7.51 6.05 5.74
C LEU A 20 -8.66 5.14 6.17
N MET A 21 -8.37 4.09 6.94
CA MET A 21 -9.41 3.19 7.44
C MET A 21 -10.44 3.93 8.30
N LEU A 22 -10.00 4.81 9.19
CA LEU A 22 -10.91 5.64 10.00
C LEU A 22 -11.69 6.64 9.15
N ASP A 23 -11.05 7.28 8.17
CA ASP A 23 -11.68 8.30 7.31
C ASP A 23 -12.77 7.69 6.40
N LEU A 24 -12.57 6.45 5.93
CA LEU A 24 -13.53 5.74 5.07
C LEU A 24 -14.45 4.76 5.82
N ASP A 25 -14.34 4.68 7.15
CA ASP A 25 -15.02 3.67 7.99
C ASP A 25 -14.78 2.22 7.49
N TYR A 26 -13.54 1.93 7.09
CA TYR A 26 -13.13 0.63 6.57
C TYR A 26 -12.62 -0.30 7.66
N ASP A 27 -12.88 -1.59 7.47
CA ASP A 27 -12.17 -2.68 8.12
C ASP A 27 -11.22 -3.43 7.16
N THR A 28 -10.64 -4.53 7.61
CA THR A 28 -9.69 -5.31 6.81
C THR A 28 -10.35 -6.03 5.64
N SER A 29 -11.65 -6.36 5.73
CA SER A 29 -12.41 -6.98 4.65
C SER A 29 -12.64 -6.00 3.51
N ASP A 30 -12.91 -4.72 3.81
CA ASP A 30 -13.03 -3.68 2.79
C ASP A 30 -11.75 -3.53 1.98
N ILE A 31 -10.59 -3.50 2.66
CA ILE A 31 -9.29 -3.46 1.99
C ILE A 31 -9.14 -4.68 1.07
N VAL A 32 -9.47 -5.88 1.54
CA VAL A 32 -9.39 -7.10 0.73
C VAL A 32 -10.27 -7.00 -0.53
N GLU A 33 -11.49 -6.47 -0.43
CA GLU A 33 -12.35 -6.26 -1.60
C GLU A 33 -11.74 -5.25 -2.58
N ARG A 34 -11.20 -4.11 -2.08
CA ARG A 34 -10.50 -3.13 -2.94
C ARG A 34 -9.27 -3.72 -3.64
N LEU A 35 -8.55 -4.64 -2.99
CA LEU A 35 -7.40 -5.32 -3.61
C LEU A 35 -7.80 -6.27 -4.74
N LYS A 36 -8.97 -6.92 -4.63
CA LYS A 36 -9.50 -7.81 -5.70
C LYS A 36 -9.91 -7.04 -6.96
N GLU A 37 -10.20 -5.75 -6.83
CA GLU A 37 -10.59 -4.86 -7.92
C GLU A 37 -9.42 -4.21 -8.65
N LEU A 38 -8.17 -4.51 -8.26
CA LEU A 38 -7.00 -3.90 -8.89
C LEU A 38 -6.84 -4.35 -10.34
N THR A 39 -6.59 -3.37 -11.22
CA THR A 39 -6.41 -3.57 -12.65
C THR A 39 -5.02 -3.14 -13.10
N LEU A 40 -4.64 -3.53 -14.32
CA LEU A 40 -3.35 -3.13 -14.91
C LEU A 40 -3.23 -1.61 -15.10
N ALA A 41 -4.33 -0.91 -15.38
CA ALA A 41 -4.33 0.55 -15.54
C ALA A 41 -4.04 1.30 -14.23
N GLU A 42 -4.21 0.63 -13.08
CA GLU A 42 -3.92 1.15 -11.75
C GLU A 42 -2.51 0.78 -11.28
N TYR A 43 -1.79 -0.07 -12.01
CA TYR A 43 -0.39 -0.37 -11.71
C TYR A 43 0.48 0.85 -11.94
N SER A 44 1.39 1.13 -11.01
CA SER A 44 2.31 2.26 -11.07
C SER A 44 3.74 1.84 -11.34
N GLU A 45 4.32 1.04 -10.44
CA GLU A 45 5.72 0.62 -10.53
C GLU A 45 5.96 -0.68 -9.74
N THR A 46 7.12 -1.28 -9.99
CA THR A 46 7.65 -2.38 -9.18
C THR A 46 8.91 -1.90 -8.49
N LEU A 47 8.94 -2.02 -7.17
CA LEU A 47 10.09 -1.69 -6.33
C LEU A 47 10.80 -2.97 -5.89
N ILE A 48 12.07 -2.82 -5.52
CA ILE A 48 12.88 -3.87 -4.90
C ILE A 48 12.92 -3.59 -3.40
N ASP A 49 12.53 -4.56 -2.59
CA ASP A 49 12.58 -4.48 -1.12
C ASP A 49 14.04 -4.58 -0.64
N LYS A 50 14.75 -3.46 -0.61
CA LYS A 50 16.21 -3.39 -0.35
C LYS A 50 16.62 -3.82 1.06
N ASP A 51 15.67 -4.00 1.98
CA ASP A 51 15.93 -4.36 3.37
C ASP A 51 16.02 -5.88 3.59
N ASP A 52 15.74 -6.69 2.55
CA ASP A 52 15.77 -8.16 2.59
C ASP A 52 16.99 -8.71 1.83
N SER A 53 17.67 -9.72 2.40
CA SER A 53 18.89 -10.31 1.83
C SER A 53 18.67 -11.01 0.49
N ASN A 54 17.42 -11.36 0.18
CA ASN A 54 16.99 -11.79 -1.16
C ASN A 54 15.78 -10.95 -1.57
N PRO A 55 16.00 -9.73 -2.07
CA PRO A 55 15.01 -8.67 -2.02
C PRO A 55 13.80 -8.99 -2.90
N PRO A 56 12.63 -9.24 -2.31
CA PRO A 56 11.44 -9.55 -3.08
C PRO A 56 10.92 -8.32 -3.82
N LEU A 57 10.16 -8.58 -4.88
CA LEU A 57 9.46 -7.53 -5.62
C LEU A 57 8.28 -7.00 -4.79
N LEU A 58 8.13 -5.69 -4.80
CA LEU A 58 6.98 -4.97 -4.27
C LEU A 58 6.23 -4.34 -5.43
N PHE A 59 4.93 -4.62 -5.53
CA PHE A 59 4.08 -4.07 -6.59
C PHE A 59 3.30 -2.89 -6.05
N VAL A 60 3.40 -1.75 -6.73
CA VAL A 60 2.74 -0.50 -6.36
C VAL A 60 1.57 -0.24 -7.30
N PHE A 61 0.41 0.03 -6.71
CA PHE A 61 -0.81 0.42 -7.41
C PHE A 61 -1.32 1.75 -6.86
N GLY A 62 -1.99 2.52 -7.72
CA GLY A 62 -2.77 3.69 -7.34
C GLY A 62 -4.23 3.48 -7.72
N LYS A 63 -5.15 3.52 -6.75
CA LYS A 63 -6.59 3.31 -6.95
C LYS A 63 -7.38 4.55 -6.56
N SER A 64 -8.32 4.98 -7.39
CA SER A 64 -9.25 6.06 -7.03
C SER A 64 -10.36 5.51 -6.15
N ILE A 65 -10.50 6.01 -4.92
CA ILE A 65 -11.57 5.69 -3.98
C ILE A 65 -12.14 7.02 -3.49
N ASP A 66 -13.45 7.23 -3.66
CA ASP A 66 -14.14 8.49 -3.32
C ASP A 66 -13.42 9.75 -3.83
N ASN A 67 -12.99 9.69 -5.09
CA ASN A 67 -12.23 10.74 -5.80
C ASN A 67 -10.87 11.09 -5.16
N LYS A 68 -10.37 10.29 -4.21
CA LYS A 68 -9.03 10.39 -3.65
C LYS A 68 -8.16 9.26 -4.19
N LEU A 69 -6.90 9.57 -4.54
CA LEU A 69 -5.95 8.57 -4.97
C LEU A 69 -5.36 7.84 -3.76
N VAL A 70 -5.48 6.52 -3.75
CA VAL A 70 -4.97 5.63 -2.71
C VAL A 70 -3.75 4.89 -3.23
N TYR A 71 -2.62 5.04 -2.52
CA TYR A 71 -1.37 4.32 -2.74
C TYR A 71 -1.44 2.95 -2.06
N ILE A 72 -1.17 1.91 -2.85
CA ILE A 72 -1.25 0.52 -2.42
C ILE A 72 0.07 -0.16 -2.74
N LYS A 73 0.69 -0.80 -1.74
CA LYS A 73 1.96 -1.53 -1.90
C LYS A 73 1.81 -2.97 -1.48
N LEU A 74 2.04 -3.90 -2.40
CA LEU A 74 1.82 -5.33 -2.22
C LEU A 74 3.13 -6.11 -2.30
N LYS A 75 3.25 -7.15 -1.47
CA LYS A 75 4.32 -8.14 -1.51
C LYS A 75 3.70 -9.52 -1.69
N ILE A 76 4.07 -10.23 -2.75
CA ILE A 76 3.59 -11.59 -3.02
C ILE A 76 4.58 -12.57 -2.38
N LYS A 77 4.08 -13.48 -1.52
CA LYS A 77 4.88 -14.52 -0.85
C LYS A 77 4.37 -15.93 -1.17
N GLY A 78 5.27 -16.89 -1.19
CA GLY A 78 4.96 -18.33 -1.26
C GLY A 78 5.02 -18.90 -2.68
N ASN A 79 5.71 -20.03 -2.83
CA ASN A 79 5.88 -20.71 -4.12
C ASN A 79 4.68 -21.58 -4.51
N THR A 80 3.98 -22.15 -3.53
CA THR A 80 2.87 -23.11 -3.74
C THR A 80 1.50 -22.57 -3.31
N SER A 81 1.45 -21.68 -2.30
CA SER A 81 0.25 -20.92 -1.93
C SER A 81 0.59 -19.44 -1.91
N LYS A 82 0.29 -18.76 -3.02
CA LYS A 82 0.55 -17.32 -3.15
C LYS A 82 -0.28 -16.57 -2.12
N LYS A 83 0.38 -15.93 -1.16
CA LYS A 83 -0.20 -15.00 -0.21
C LYS A 83 0.16 -13.58 -0.62
N ILE A 84 -0.80 -12.67 -0.53
CA ILE A 84 -0.57 -11.24 -0.76
C ILE A 84 -0.45 -10.59 0.62
N LEU A 85 0.65 -9.88 0.84
CA LEU A 85 0.83 -8.99 1.99
C LEU A 85 0.60 -7.56 1.51
N CYS A 86 -0.41 -6.90 2.06
CA CYS A 86 -0.65 -5.48 1.85
C CYS A 86 0.23 -4.68 2.82
N LEU A 87 1.34 -4.12 2.33
CA LEU A 87 2.31 -3.38 3.14
C LEU A 87 1.89 -1.93 3.37
N SER A 88 1.10 -1.35 2.47
CA SER A 88 0.64 0.03 2.55
C SER A 88 -0.71 0.17 1.84
N PHE A 89 -1.64 0.89 2.46
CA PHE A 89 -2.96 1.20 1.89
C PHE A 89 -3.42 2.55 2.45
N HIS A 90 -2.97 3.64 1.85
CA HIS A 90 -3.17 5.00 2.38
C HIS A 90 -3.33 6.01 1.24
N TYR A 91 -3.78 7.23 1.53
CA TYR A 91 -3.85 8.27 0.52
C TYR A 91 -2.47 8.55 -0.09
N ALA A 92 -2.41 8.76 -1.41
CA ALA A 92 -1.17 9.05 -2.10
C ALA A 92 -0.64 10.42 -1.67
N ARG A 93 0.61 10.46 -1.22
CA ARG A 93 1.28 11.71 -0.81
C ARG A 93 1.68 12.57 -2.01
N HIS A 94 1.95 11.92 -3.14
CA HIS A 94 2.44 12.54 -4.36
C HIS A 94 1.69 11.98 -5.56
N ASN A 95 1.79 12.67 -6.69
CA ASN A 95 1.29 12.15 -7.96
C ASN A 95 1.95 10.81 -8.29
N MET A 96 1.15 9.90 -8.85
CA MET A 96 1.61 8.57 -9.28
C MET A 96 1.61 8.49 -10.81
N ASN A 97 2.56 7.73 -11.37
CA ASN A 97 2.63 7.46 -12.80
C ASN A 97 2.00 6.10 -13.09
N PHE A 98 1.26 5.97 -14.19
CA PHE A 98 0.55 4.74 -14.56
C PHE A 98 0.96 4.32 -15.99
N PRO A 99 1.97 3.44 -16.15
CA PRO A 99 2.56 3.15 -17.45
C PRO A 99 1.63 2.41 -18.43
N TYR A 100 0.49 1.91 -17.97
CA TYR A 100 -0.45 1.11 -18.77
C TYR A 100 -1.84 1.75 -18.89
N LYS A 101 -1.96 3.04 -18.53
CA LYS A 101 -3.20 3.81 -18.64
C LYS A 101 -3.22 4.67 -19.90
#